data_AF-A0A7X7E9J7-F1
#
_entry.id   AF-A0A7X7E9J7-F1
#
_cell.length_a   1.000
_cell.length_b   1.000
_cell.length_c   1.000
_cell.angle_alpha   90.00
_cell.angle_beta   90.00
_cell.angle_gamma   90.00
#
_symmetry.space_group_name_H-M   'P 1'
#
loop_
_entity.id
_entity.type
_entity.pdbx_description
1 polymer ?
#
loop_
_entity_poly.entity_id
_entity_poly.type
_entity_poly.pdbx_seq_one_letter_code
_entity_poly.pdbx_strand_id
1 'polypeptide(L)'
;MKRRSRQALYSAVVALTLVALLLGGVLASPAQAVSYSAEEVAFVQLINDYRATRGLQPLLVSDTISEACDRHNSDMGKHHFFDHYTVKSDWFNAGASPWDRMAASGYNYNTYKGENIAAGYGTAGTVFSGWKNSSGHNANMLNTDYKVVGVSMVYVTGSPYGYYWTTDFGGYVDSTAHALGTQPVTTTTAAPTTSTPAAPTTTTARVTTTTAAPTTTTTKAQPTTTTTAGKAPATTFSDVNEATLYGEEILLLADLGIISGYGNGTFGPTAEVTRQQFAKMIVLALGYEVSPLTACAFRDVASLPNVADPLYPAGYIAACAAAGITVGKTADLFYPYEKITRAQLITMVARAAGLAEPPVGYRPPFDNFNESHYRWARQAAYAGLLNGLAGYGIGYEFWSTATRGEVCLLLANLVGE
;
A
#
# COMPACT_ATOMS: atom_id res chain seq x y z
N MET A 1 14.94 68.48 66.69
CA MET A 1 15.13 68.58 65.22
C MET A 1 16.03 67.41 64.79
N LYS A 2 15.73 66.73 63.67
CA LYS A 2 16.51 65.60 63.07
C LYS A 2 16.77 64.33 63.94
N ARG A 3 15.91 63.31 63.68
CA ARG A 3 16.16 61.86 63.47
C ARG A 3 17.13 61.14 64.43
N ARG A 4 16.68 60.26 65.33
CA ARG A 4 16.18 58.87 65.11
C ARG A 4 17.19 57.99 64.31
N SER A 5 17.58 56.79 64.74
CA SER A 5 17.37 56.07 66.03
C SER A 5 18.11 54.72 66.03
N ARG A 6 18.69 54.31 67.17
CA ARG A 6 18.96 52.90 67.60
C ARG A 6 20.00 52.12 66.75
N GLN A 7 21.18 51.70 67.25
CA GLN A 7 21.46 50.71 68.33
C GLN A 7 20.54 49.47 68.27
N ALA A 8 20.95 48.20 68.23
CA ALA A 8 22.24 47.51 68.04
C ALA A 8 21.84 46.02 67.71
N LEU A 9 22.64 44.94 67.72
CA LEU A 9 24.05 44.64 68.05
C LEU A 9 24.42 43.28 67.39
N TYR A 10 25.56 42.68 67.77
CA TYR A 10 25.92 41.25 67.64
C TYR A 10 26.11 40.62 66.25
N SER A 11 27.36 40.72 65.83
CA SER A 11 28.18 39.67 65.21
C SER A 11 27.78 38.21 65.52
N ALA A 12 27.77 37.38 64.47
CA ALA A 12 28.22 35.99 64.53
C ALA A 12 28.90 35.63 63.19
N VAL A 13 30.10 35.07 63.24
CA VAL A 13 30.95 34.79 62.06
C VAL A 13 30.83 33.34 61.66
N VAL A 14 30.44 33.08 60.40
CA VAL A 14 30.92 31.93 59.63
C VAL A 14 31.17 32.38 58.20
N ALA A 15 32.42 32.30 57.75
CA ALA A 15 32.77 32.48 56.35
C ALA A 15 32.59 31.15 55.61
N LEU A 16 31.91 31.16 54.46
CA LEU A 16 32.18 30.17 53.43
C LEU A 16 31.97 30.76 52.03
N THR A 17 32.93 30.46 51.15
CA THR A 17 33.07 30.95 49.79
C THR A 17 31.86 30.67 48.90
N LEU A 18 31.35 31.71 48.24
CA LEU A 18 30.46 31.61 47.08
C LEU A 18 31.22 30.99 45.90
N VAL A 19 31.10 29.67 45.73
CA VAL A 19 31.36 29.02 44.44
C VAL A 19 30.06 29.06 43.65
N ALA A 20 30.03 29.90 42.60
CA ALA A 20 28.90 29.98 41.70
C ALA A 20 28.86 28.73 40.79
N LEU A 21 28.15 27.69 41.25
CA LEU A 21 27.81 26.57 40.38
C LEU A 21 26.60 26.95 39.51
N LEU A 22 26.86 27.22 38.24
CA LEU A 22 25.85 27.31 37.19
C LEU A 22 25.19 25.95 36.98
N LEU A 23 24.21 25.59 37.82
CA LEU A 23 23.21 24.61 37.43
C LEU A 23 22.29 25.26 36.40
N GLY A 24 22.65 25.10 35.13
CA GLY A 24 21.72 25.16 34.02
C GLY A 24 20.71 24.02 34.16
N GLY A 25 19.74 24.22 35.04
CA GLY A 25 18.57 23.37 35.14
C GLY A 25 17.78 23.50 33.86
N VAL A 26 18.05 22.59 32.90
CA VAL A 26 17.09 22.30 31.85
C VAL A 26 15.85 21.80 32.57
N LEU A 27 14.87 22.69 32.72
CA LEU A 27 13.51 22.28 33.02
C LEU A 27 13.10 21.39 31.85
N ALA A 28 13.14 20.08 32.08
CA ALA A 28 12.52 19.14 31.17
C ALA A 28 11.06 19.59 31.05
N SER A 29 10.67 20.00 29.84
CA SER A 29 9.27 20.24 29.52
C SER A 29 8.47 19.03 30.03
N PRO A 30 7.35 19.23 30.75
CA PRO A 30 6.52 18.09 31.12
C PRO A 30 6.19 17.34 29.82
N ALA A 31 6.47 16.04 29.79
CA ALA A 31 6.22 15.22 28.62
C ALA A 31 4.76 15.41 28.24
N GLN A 32 4.52 16.02 27.07
CA GLN A 32 3.17 16.13 26.55
C GLN A 32 2.71 14.71 26.25
N ALA A 33 1.67 14.27 26.96
CA ALA A 33 0.96 13.05 26.57
C ALA A 33 0.55 13.21 25.10
N VAL A 34 0.68 12.14 24.32
CA VAL A 34 0.25 12.10 22.91
C VAL A 34 -1.28 12.13 22.89
N SER A 35 -1.84 13.32 23.09
CA SER A 35 -3.28 13.53 23.14
C SER A 35 -3.83 13.62 21.73
N TYR A 36 -4.75 12.71 21.40
CA TYR A 36 -5.59 12.81 20.21
C TYR A 36 -6.16 14.23 20.05
N SER A 37 -6.00 14.79 18.85
CA SER A 37 -6.62 16.04 18.45
C SER A 37 -8.15 15.92 18.47
N ALA A 38 -8.82 17.08 18.54
CA ALA A 38 -10.28 17.12 18.50
C ALA A 38 -10.88 16.47 17.24
N GLU A 39 -10.16 16.53 16.11
CA GLU A 39 -10.57 15.94 14.84
C GLU A 39 -10.37 14.41 14.84
N GLU A 40 -9.27 13.88 15.36
CA GLU A 40 -9.08 12.42 15.50
C GLU A 40 -10.12 11.81 16.46
N VAL A 41 -10.40 12.48 17.58
CA VAL A 41 -11.46 12.07 18.52
C VAL A 41 -12.84 12.10 17.85
N ALA A 42 -13.19 13.21 17.19
CA ALA A 42 -14.45 13.32 16.46
C ALA A 42 -14.57 12.25 15.35
N PHE A 43 -13.46 11.90 14.71
CA PHE A 43 -13.43 10.91 13.65
C PHE A 43 -13.73 9.49 14.14
N VAL A 44 -13.08 9.05 15.23
CA VAL A 44 -13.39 7.74 15.83
C VAL A 44 -14.80 7.71 16.41
N GLN A 45 -15.31 8.83 16.95
CA GLN A 45 -16.71 8.92 17.38
C GLN A 45 -17.67 8.69 16.21
N LEU A 46 -17.44 9.33 15.05
CA LEU A 46 -18.27 9.13 13.85
C LEU A 46 -18.25 7.67 13.37
N ILE A 47 -17.10 6.98 13.42
CA ILE A 47 -17.01 5.55 13.13
C ILE A 47 -17.87 4.74 14.13
N ASN A 48 -17.74 5.01 15.43
CA ASN A 48 -18.41 4.25 16.47
C ASN A 48 -19.92 4.47 16.50
N ASP A 49 -20.40 5.70 16.30
CA ASP A 49 -21.83 6.00 16.12
C ASP A 49 -22.40 5.25 14.90
N TYR A 50 -21.65 5.26 13.80
CA TYR A 50 -22.05 4.60 12.56
C TYR A 50 -22.05 3.06 12.65
N ARG A 51 -21.13 2.49 13.42
CA ARG A 51 -21.15 1.08 13.83
C ARG A 51 -22.37 0.78 14.72
N ALA A 52 -22.67 1.64 15.69
CA ALA A 52 -23.84 1.51 16.56
C ALA A 52 -25.17 1.53 15.79
N THR A 53 -25.30 2.35 14.72
CA THR A 53 -26.51 2.32 13.84
C THR A 53 -26.75 0.98 13.13
N ARG A 54 -25.78 0.05 13.17
CA ARG A 54 -25.89 -1.32 12.64
C ARG A 54 -25.81 -2.41 13.71
N GLY A 55 -25.88 -2.04 14.99
CA GLY A 55 -25.74 -2.98 16.10
C GLY A 55 -24.34 -3.56 16.27
N LEU A 56 -23.32 -2.95 15.66
CA LEU A 56 -21.92 -3.35 15.82
C LEU A 56 -21.33 -2.76 17.09
N GLN A 57 -20.40 -3.49 17.72
CA GLN A 57 -19.66 -2.98 18.88
C GLN A 57 -18.73 -1.82 18.48
N PRO A 58 -18.57 -0.80 19.35
CA PRO A 58 -17.60 0.26 19.13
C PRO A 58 -16.17 -0.30 19.13
N LEU A 59 -15.30 0.33 18.35
CA LEU A 59 -13.87 0.09 18.36
C LEU A 59 -13.23 0.85 19.53
N LEU A 60 -12.30 0.19 20.22
CA LEU A 60 -11.40 0.83 21.18
C LEU A 60 -10.27 1.53 20.43
N VAL A 61 -9.74 2.62 20.98
CA VAL A 61 -8.57 3.31 20.42
C VAL A 61 -7.30 2.63 20.94
N SER A 62 -6.34 2.34 20.04
CA SER A 62 -5.05 1.73 20.39
C SER A 62 -3.91 2.70 20.13
N ASP A 63 -3.24 3.19 21.19
CA ASP A 63 -2.10 4.10 21.07
C ASP A 63 -0.97 3.49 20.23
N THR A 64 -0.76 2.18 20.37
CA THR A 64 0.24 1.40 19.61
C THR A 64 0.00 1.46 18.10
N ILE A 65 -1.26 1.45 17.67
CA ILE A 65 -1.63 1.54 16.26
C ILE A 65 -1.66 3.01 15.80
N SER A 66 -2.14 3.93 16.63
CA SER A 66 -2.14 5.38 16.33
C SER A 66 -0.74 5.92 16.07
N GLU A 67 0.27 5.46 16.81
CA GLU A 67 1.70 5.78 16.56
C GLU A 67 2.16 5.32 15.16
N ALA A 68 1.68 4.16 14.68
CA ALA A 68 1.99 3.69 13.32
C ALA A 68 1.33 4.58 12.25
N CYS A 69 0.08 4.99 12.49
CA CYS A 69 -0.68 5.92 11.65
C CYS A 69 0.01 7.28 11.55
N ASP A 70 0.50 7.82 12.68
CA ASP A 70 1.11 9.15 12.75
C ASP A 70 2.45 9.25 12.02
N ARG A 71 3.31 8.26 12.22
CA ARG A 71 4.59 8.13 11.49
C ARG A 71 4.34 8.04 9.98
N HIS A 72 3.37 7.21 9.55
CA HIS A 72 3.06 7.05 8.12
C HIS A 72 2.45 8.30 7.50
N ASN A 73 1.54 8.98 8.20
CA ASN A 73 1.00 10.29 7.78
C ASN A 73 2.12 11.34 7.65
N SER A 74 3.01 11.40 8.65
CA SER A 74 4.17 12.29 8.66
C SER A 74 5.11 12.01 7.49
N ASP A 75 5.39 10.74 7.19
CA ASP A 75 6.18 10.33 6.02
C ASP A 75 5.52 10.70 4.69
N MET A 76 4.24 10.38 4.52
CA MET A 76 3.46 10.71 3.31
C MET A 76 3.53 12.22 3.02
N GLY A 77 3.32 13.04 4.05
CA GLY A 77 3.42 14.49 3.95
C GLY A 77 4.86 15.00 3.72
N LYS A 78 5.85 14.49 4.45
CA LYS A 78 7.26 14.93 4.39
C LYS A 78 7.97 14.50 3.11
N HIS A 79 7.61 13.33 2.57
CA HIS A 79 8.26 12.72 1.41
C HIS A 79 7.40 12.75 0.14
N HIS A 80 6.27 13.47 0.19
CA HIS A 80 5.43 13.81 -0.96
C HIS A 80 4.86 12.57 -1.69
N PHE A 81 4.47 11.55 -0.93
CA PHE A 81 3.79 10.36 -1.46
C PHE A 81 2.44 10.15 -0.78
N PHE A 82 1.61 9.28 -1.35
CA PHE A 82 0.35 8.86 -0.78
C PHE A 82 0.07 7.43 -1.25
N ASP A 83 0.42 6.45 -0.41
CA ASP A 83 0.37 5.02 -0.70
C ASP A 83 0.22 4.25 0.63
N HIS A 84 -0.48 3.11 0.60
CA HIS A 84 -0.56 2.18 1.73
C HIS A 84 0.80 1.54 2.05
N TYR A 85 1.71 1.48 1.08
CA TYR A 85 3.08 1.01 1.28
C TYR A 85 4.02 2.19 1.50
N THR A 86 4.94 2.06 2.45
CA THR A 86 5.93 3.10 2.75
C THR A 86 6.89 3.30 1.56
N VAL A 87 6.81 4.43 0.87
CA VAL A 87 7.74 4.76 -0.24
C VAL A 87 9.10 5.21 0.29
N LYS A 88 9.09 6.05 1.32
CA LYS A 88 10.28 6.54 2.04
C LYS A 88 9.86 6.90 3.46
N SER A 89 10.73 6.68 4.45
CA SER A 89 10.39 6.95 5.84
C SER A 89 11.61 7.27 6.71
N ASP A 90 11.39 8.01 7.79
CA ASP A 90 12.34 8.15 8.91
C ASP A 90 12.24 6.97 9.92
N TRP A 91 11.14 6.21 9.91
CA TRP A 91 10.77 5.22 10.94
C TRP A 91 10.67 3.77 10.44
N PHE A 92 10.35 3.57 9.16
CA PHE A 92 10.02 2.28 8.56
C PHE A 92 10.89 1.96 7.35
N ASN A 93 11.00 0.68 7.00
CA ASN A 93 11.68 0.28 5.77
C ASN A 93 10.88 0.68 4.54
N ALA A 94 11.56 1.00 3.43
CA ALA A 94 10.90 1.18 2.15
C ALA A 94 10.21 -0.13 1.73
N GLY A 95 8.98 -0.04 1.23
CA GLY A 95 8.12 -1.19 0.94
C GLY A 95 7.35 -1.77 2.15
N ALA A 96 7.50 -1.21 3.36
CA ALA A 96 6.73 -1.65 4.53
C ALA A 96 5.21 -1.51 4.28
N SER A 97 4.47 -2.60 4.50
CA SER A 97 3.01 -2.62 4.49
C SER A 97 2.43 -2.06 5.79
N PRO A 98 1.11 -1.80 5.88
CA PRO A 98 0.49 -1.33 7.12
C PRO A 98 0.75 -2.31 8.27
N TRP A 99 0.71 -3.62 7.99
CA TRP A 99 0.96 -4.67 8.99
C TRP A 99 2.37 -4.63 9.55
N ASP A 100 3.36 -4.27 8.72
CA ASP A 100 4.76 -4.12 9.12
C ASP A 100 4.94 -2.87 9.99
N ARG A 101 4.27 -1.75 9.65
CA ARG A 101 4.27 -0.52 10.46
C ARG A 101 3.62 -0.73 11.82
N MET A 102 2.45 -1.38 11.84
CA MET A 102 1.76 -1.80 13.06
C MET A 102 2.66 -2.70 13.92
N ALA A 103 3.30 -3.72 13.33
CA ALA A 103 4.20 -4.62 14.05
C ALA A 103 5.45 -3.91 14.59
N ALA A 104 6.08 -3.04 13.80
CA ALA A 104 7.23 -2.22 14.19
C ALA A 104 6.90 -1.22 15.32
N SER A 105 5.64 -0.80 15.43
CA SER A 105 5.15 0.07 16.50
C SER A 105 4.72 -0.70 17.76
N GLY A 106 4.58 -2.03 17.67
CA GLY A 106 4.31 -2.93 18.80
C GLY A 106 3.12 -3.87 18.61
N TYR A 107 2.26 -3.64 17.61
CA TYR A 107 1.05 -4.42 17.35
C TYR A 107 1.34 -5.69 16.53
N ASN A 108 2.20 -6.56 17.07
CA ASN A 108 2.66 -7.79 16.43
C ASN A 108 1.73 -9.00 16.72
N TYR A 109 0.42 -8.82 16.55
CA TYR A 109 -0.56 -9.89 16.73
C TYR A 109 -0.94 -10.54 15.39
N ASN A 110 -1.05 -11.87 15.38
CA ASN A 110 -1.69 -12.61 14.30
C ASN A 110 -3.22 -12.47 14.45
N THR A 111 -3.78 -11.49 13.76
CA THR A 111 -5.19 -11.10 13.86
C THR A 111 -5.62 -10.40 12.57
N TYR A 112 -6.92 -10.18 12.41
CA TYR A 112 -7.44 -9.38 11.32
C TYR A 112 -6.91 -7.95 11.41
N LYS A 113 -6.39 -7.43 10.29
CA LYS A 113 -5.91 -6.05 10.16
C LYS A 113 -6.55 -5.40 8.93
N GLY A 114 -6.49 -4.08 8.85
CA GLY A 114 -6.96 -3.29 7.71
C GLY A 114 -6.46 -1.85 7.83
N GLU A 115 -6.41 -1.12 6.73
CA GLU A 115 -6.03 0.29 6.71
C GLU A 115 -7.02 1.07 5.83
N ASN A 116 -7.35 2.30 6.23
CA ASN A 116 -7.87 3.34 5.35
C ASN A 116 -6.92 4.54 5.42
N ILE A 117 -6.66 5.20 4.28
CA ILE A 117 -5.88 6.45 4.24
C ILE A 117 -6.67 7.54 3.52
N ALA A 118 -6.39 8.81 3.79
CA ALA A 118 -6.93 9.91 3.00
C ALA A 118 -5.97 11.10 2.99
N ALA A 119 -6.08 11.94 1.97
CA ALA A 119 -5.33 13.19 1.92
C ALA A 119 -6.20 14.33 1.37
N GLY A 120 -5.93 15.57 1.80
CA GLY A 120 -6.66 16.77 1.38
C GLY A 120 -7.97 17.05 2.15
N TYR A 121 -8.37 16.20 3.10
CA TYR A 121 -9.54 16.41 3.94
C TYR A 121 -9.16 17.17 5.21
N GLY A 122 -9.76 18.34 5.43
CA GLY A 122 -9.42 19.21 6.58
C GLY A 122 -10.16 18.91 7.88
N THR A 123 -11.17 18.02 7.89
CA THR A 123 -11.98 17.72 9.08
C THR A 123 -12.50 16.28 9.09
N ALA A 124 -12.71 15.74 10.28
CA ALA A 124 -13.28 14.42 10.56
C ALA A 124 -14.57 14.15 9.79
N GLY A 125 -15.50 15.11 9.79
CA GLY A 125 -16.79 14.98 9.10
C GLY A 125 -16.66 14.82 7.58
N THR A 126 -15.67 15.47 6.96
CA THR A 126 -15.45 15.37 5.51
C THR A 126 -14.77 14.06 5.11
N VAL A 127 -13.70 13.64 5.81
CA VAL A 127 -13.05 12.34 5.55
C VAL A 127 -14.00 11.18 5.87
N PHE A 128 -14.79 11.27 6.96
CA PHE A 128 -15.79 10.25 7.31
C PHE A 128 -16.85 10.11 6.24
N SER A 129 -17.37 11.22 5.71
CA SER A 129 -18.35 11.19 4.63
C SER A 129 -17.76 10.56 3.35
N GLY A 130 -16.50 10.88 3.03
CA GLY A 130 -15.78 10.25 1.91
C GLY A 130 -15.61 8.74 2.09
N TRP A 131 -15.14 8.30 3.25
CA TRP A 131 -14.94 6.88 3.56
C TRP A 131 -16.24 6.10 3.69
N LYS A 132 -17.32 6.70 4.24
CA LYS A 132 -18.65 6.09 4.31
C LYS A 132 -19.26 5.85 2.93
N ASN A 133 -18.97 6.72 1.96
CA ASN A 133 -19.44 6.59 0.58
C ASN A 133 -18.51 5.73 -0.29
N SER A 134 -17.29 5.40 0.17
CA SER A 134 -16.41 4.41 -0.47
C SER A 134 -16.74 3.02 0.05
N SER A 135 -17.05 2.08 -0.85
CA SER A 135 -17.35 0.69 -0.47
C SER A 135 -16.22 0.02 0.32
N GLY A 136 -14.96 0.31 -0.01
CA GLY A 136 -13.79 -0.24 0.67
C GLY A 136 -13.63 0.26 2.11
N HIS A 137 -13.63 1.59 2.31
CA HIS A 137 -13.35 2.16 3.62
C HIS A 137 -14.54 1.98 4.55
N ASN A 138 -15.75 2.03 3.99
CA ASN A 138 -16.99 1.65 4.65
C ASN A 138 -16.98 0.17 5.09
N ALA A 139 -16.45 -0.75 4.28
CA ALA A 139 -16.29 -2.14 4.69
C ALA A 139 -15.30 -2.28 5.86
N ASN A 140 -14.15 -1.58 5.82
CA ASN A 140 -13.20 -1.57 6.94
C ASN A 140 -13.82 -0.99 8.23
N MET A 141 -14.48 0.17 8.16
CA MET A 141 -15.15 0.79 9.32
C MET A 141 -16.26 -0.09 9.91
N LEU A 142 -16.90 -0.94 9.10
CA LEU A 142 -18.00 -1.82 9.52
C LEU A 142 -17.59 -3.28 9.74
N ASN A 143 -16.31 -3.64 9.58
CA ASN A 143 -15.87 -5.01 9.75
C ASN A 143 -16.07 -5.46 11.22
N THR A 144 -16.73 -6.59 11.39
CA THR A 144 -17.03 -7.23 12.69
C THR A 144 -15.81 -7.82 13.37
N ASP A 145 -14.78 -8.16 12.60
CA ASP A 145 -13.56 -8.78 13.12
C ASP A 145 -12.62 -7.79 13.82
N TYR A 146 -12.76 -6.49 13.54
CA TYR A 146 -11.99 -5.44 14.18
C TYR A 146 -12.58 -5.05 15.54
N LYS A 147 -11.69 -4.86 16.52
CA LYS A 147 -11.98 -4.49 17.92
C LYS A 147 -11.25 -3.22 18.34
N VAL A 148 -10.11 -2.94 17.71
CA VAL A 148 -9.33 -1.72 17.92
C VAL A 148 -9.15 -0.94 16.62
N VAL A 149 -8.96 0.36 16.75
CA VAL A 149 -8.57 1.30 15.71
C VAL A 149 -7.44 2.18 16.23
N GLY A 150 -6.40 2.39 15.43
CA GLY A 150 -5.51 3.54 15.59
C GLY A 150 -5.94 4.63 14.62
N VAL A 151 -5.67 5.88 14.98
CA VAL A 151 -6.04 7.04 14.16
C VAL A 151 -4.91 8.07 14.20
N SER A 152 -4.64 8.70 13.06
CA SER A 152 -3.86 9.93 13.01
C SER A 152 -4.38 10.89 11.94
N MET A 153 -4.26 12.19 12.20
CA MET A 153 -4.42 13.32 11.29
C MET A 153 -3.20 14.25 11.37
N VAL A 154 -2.38 14.32 10.31
CA VAL A 154 -1.21 15.21 10.26
C VAL A 154 -1.39 16.28 9.19
N TYR A 155 -1.07 17.53 9.53
CA TYR A 155 -0.89 18.60 8.54
C TYR A 155 0.60 18.83 8.27
N VAL A 156 1.03 18.71 7.01
CA VAL A 156 2.40 18.98 6.59
C VAL A 156 2.45 20.16 5.63
N THR A 157 2.98 21.29 6.11
CA THR A 157 3.19 22.51 5.33
C THR A 157 4.06 22.24 4.10
N GLY A 158 3.59 22.64 2.92
CA GLY A 158 4.32 22.47 1.65
C GLY A 158 4.18 21.08 1.00
N SER A 159 3.50 20.14 1.65
CA SER A 159 3.12 18.86 1.03
C SER A 159 2.07 19.04 -0.08
N PRO A 160 1.93 18.07 -1.01
CA PRO A 160 0.94 18.15 -2.10
C PRO A 160 -0.52 18.24 -1.67
N TYR A 161 -0.87 17.77 -0.46
CA TYR A 161 -2.26 17.64 0.00
C TYR A 161 -2.57 18.39 1.29
N GLY A 162 -1.57 18.91 2.00
CA GLY A 162 -1.73 19.58 3.30
C GLY A 162 -2.04 18.59 4.42
N TYR A 163 -3.25 18.06 4.46
CA TYR A 163 -3.73 17.11 5.48
C TYR A 163 -3.61 15.65 5.00
N TYR A 164 -3.20 14.78 5.92
CA TYR A 164 -3.12 13.33 5.74
C TYR A 164 -3.83 12.64 6.91
N TRP A 165 -4.56 11.58 6.61
CA TRP A 165 -5.31 10.75 7.55
C TRP A 165 -4.95 9.30 7.35
N THR A 166 -4.84 8.57 8.45
CA THR A 166 -4.71 7.10 8.45
C THR A 166 -5.56 6.55 9.58
N THR A 167 -6.30 5.47 9.33
CA THR A 167 -6.73 4.55 10.39
C THR A 167 -6.32 3.12 10.05
N ASP A 168 -5.51 2.55 10.92
CA ASP A 168 -5.25 1.12 10.95
C ASP A 168 -6.23 0.43 11.93
N PHE A 169 -6.67 -0.77 11.58
CA PHE A 169 -7.63 -1.56 12.35
C PHE A 169 -7.01 -2.88 12.82
N GLY A 170 -7.47 -3.39 13.97
CA GLY A 170 -6.97 -4.64 14.54
C GLY A 170 -8.06 -5.47 15.23
N GLY A 171 -7.99 -6.80 15.09
CA GLY A 171 -8.91 -7.77 15.73
C GLY A 171 -8.50 -8.25 17.13
N TYR A 172 -7.35 -7.79 17.64
CA TYR A 172 -6.87 -8.05 19.00
C TYR A 172 -6.89 -6.77 19.84
N VAL A 173 -7.32 -6.88 21.10
CA VAL A 173 -7.30 -5.77 22.08
C VAL A 173 -5.96 -5.79 22.79
N ASP A 174 -5.05 -4.91 22.39
CA ASP A 174 -3.71 -4.79 22.96
C ASP A 174 -3.70 -4.02 24.30
N SER A 175 -2.55 -3.96 24.97
CA SER A 175 -2.41 -3.33 26.29
C SER A 175 -2.58 -1.81 26.30
N THR A 176 -2.55 -1.14 25.15
CA THR A 176 -2.83 0.30 25.01
C THR A 176 -4.26 0.59 24.56
N ALA A 177 -5.07 -0.44 24.30
CA ALA A 177 -6.44 -0.28 23.83
C ALA A 177 -7.37 0.25 24.93
N HIS A 178 -8.06 1.36 24.66
CA HIS A 178 -8.91 2.05 25.61
C HIS A 178 -10.17 2.67 24.97
N ALA A 179 -11.12 3.09 25.79
CA ALA A 179 -12.35 3.72 25.30
C ALA A 179 -12.09 5.17 24.87
N LEU A 180 -12.67 5.59 23.75
CA LEU A 180 -12.49 6.94 23.20
C LEU A 180 -12.73 8.02 24.27
N GLY A 181 -11.76 8.93 24.44
CA GLY A 181 -11.83 10.02 25.42
C GLY A 181 -11.22 9.73 26.80
N THR A 182 -10.73 8.51 27.08
CA THR A 182 -9.80 8.31 28.21
C THR A 182 -8.40 8.82 27.86
N GLN A 183 -7.60 9.16 28.86
CA GLN A 183 -6.23 9.65 28.64
C GLN A 183 -5.34 8.52 28.06
N PRO A 184 -4.38 8.85 27.15
CA PRO A 184 -3.50 7.86 26.52
C PRO A 184 -2.66 7.08 27.53
N VAL A 185 -2.38 5.79 27.25
CA VAL A 185 -1.52 4.96 28.09
C VAL A 185 -0.08 5.08 27.58
N THR A 186 0.63 6.10 28.07
CA THR A 186 2.01 6.38 27.64
C THR A 186 2.95 5.19 27.86
N THR A 187 3.36 4.55 26.77
CA THR A 187 4.54 3.68 26.74
C THR A 187 5.61 4.37 25.92
N THR A 188 6.46 5.16 26.59
CA THR A 188 7.52 5.94 25.93
C THR A 188 8.65 5.03 25.43
N THR A 189 8.47 4.45 24.24
CA THR A 189 9.60 3.95 23.45
C THR A 189 10.30 5.15 22.82
N ALA A 190 11.29 5.70 23.52
CA ALA A 190 12.13 6.75 22.98
C ALA A 190 12.78 6.31 21.67
N ALA A 191 12.96 7.24 20.73
CA ALA A 191 13.78 7.02 19.54
C ALA A 191 15.16 6.45 19.95
N PRO A 192 15.72 5.49 19.20
CA PRO A 192 16.97 4.84 19.59
C PRO A 192 18.10 5.86 19.66
N THR A 193 18.52 6.19 20.88
CA THR A 193 19.72 6.99 21.12
C THR A 193 20.93 6.17 20.72
N THR A 194 21.66 6.64 19.73
CA THR A 194 22.95 6.07 19.31
C THR A 194 24.02 6.37 20.37
N SER A 195 23.99 5.61 21.47
CA SER A 195 25.06 5.61 22.46
C SER A 195 26.30 4.92 21.87
N THR A 196 27.23 5.71 21.35
CA THR A 196 28.55 5.24 20.94
C THR A 196 29.30 4.65 22.15
N PRO A 197 29.66 3.36 22.17
CA PRO A 197 30.60 2.84 23.16
C PRO A 197 32.01 3.33 22.83
N ALA A 198 32.76 3.74 23.85
CA ALA A 198 34.11 4.26 23.68
C ALA A 198 35.07 3.23 23.05
N ALA A 199 35.99 3.71 22.22
CA ALA A 199 36.96 2.88 21.54
C ALA A 199 38.01 2.26 22.48
N PRO A 200 38.44 1.00 22.26
CA PRO A 200 39.75 0.54 22.66
C PRO A 200 40.79 1.00 21.62
N THR A 201 41.80 1.74 22.08
CA THR A 201 42.97 2.11 21.28
C THR A 201 43.85 0.91 20.96
N THR A 202 44.03 0.60 19.67
CA THR A 202 45.22 -0.13 19.17
C THR A 202 45.69 0.47 17.85
N THR A 203 46.90 1.02 17.86
CA THR A 203 47.65 1.49 16.68
C THR A 203 47.99 0.31 15.75
N THR A 204 47.87 0.47 14.41
CA THR A 204 48.94 0.17 13.41
C THR A 204 48.49 0.37 11.94
N ALA A 205 49.37 1.02 11.17
CA ALA A 205 49.56 1.02 9.71
C ALA A 205 48.37 1.21 8.73
N ARG A 206 48.41 2.37 8.07
CA ARG A 206 47.93 2.68 6.71
C ARG A 206 48.23 1.58 5.68
N VAL A 207 47.21 1.14 4.95
CA VAL A 207 47.32 0.75 3.53
C VAL A 207 46.22 1.48 2.76
N THR A 208 46.62 2.20 1.70
CA THR A 208 45.70 2.89 0.78
C THR A 208 45.28 1.95 -0.34
N THR A 209 43.98 1.71 -0.49
CA THR A 209 43.43 1.08 -1.71
C THR A 209 42.15 1.78 -2.13
N THR A 210 42.23 2.51 -3.24
CA THR A 210 41.07 3.09 -3.93
C THR A 210 40.34 1.98 -4.69
N THR A 211 39.06 1.73 -4.37
CA THR A 211 38.19 0.89 -5.21
C THR A 211 36.88 1.63 -5.44
N ALA A 212 36.54 1.84 -6.71
CA ALA A 212 35.34 2.56 -7.11
C ALA A 212 34.07 1.75 -6.84
N ALA A 213 32.95 2.44 -6.62
CA ALA A 213 31.63 1.84 -6.55
C ALA A 213 31.19 1.32 -7.93
N PRO A 214 30.60 0.11 -8.04
CA PRO A 214 29.93 -0.30 -9.26
C PRO A 214 28.54 0.35 -9.35
N THR A 215 28.35 1.19 -10.37
CA THR A 215 27.02 1.67 -10.76
C THR A 215 26.33 0.58 -11.58
N THR A 216 25.35 -0.11 -11.01
CA THR A 216 24.56 -1.12 -11.75
C THR A 216 23.43 -0.43 -12.51
N THR A 217 23.69 -0.05 -13.76
CA THR A 217 22.65 0.33 -14.72
C THR A 217 21.98 -0.94 -15.23
N THR A 218 20.72 -1.18 -14.85
CA THR A 218 19.93 -2.31 -15.38
C THR A 218 19.40 -1.97 -16.76
N THR A 219 20.11 -2.38 -17.81
CA THR A 219 19.65 -2.30 -19.19
C THR A 219 18.55 -3.35 -19.45
N LYS A 220 17.35 -2.93 -19.84
CA LYS A 220 16.27 -3.82 -20.34
C LYS A 220 16.79 -4.54 -21.58
N ALA A 221 17.06 -5.84 -21.49
CA ALA A 221 17.51 -6.63 -22.62
C ALA A 221 16.33 -6.93 -23.57
N GLN A 222 16.34 -6.28 -24.73
CA GLN A 222 15.44 -6.59 -25.85
C GLN A 222 15.88 -7.91 -26.51
N PRO A 223 15.02 -8.95 -26.62
CA PRO A 223 15.33 -10.11 -27.43
C PRO A 223 15.34 -9.73 -28.90
N THR A 224 16.50 -9.84 -29.55
CA THR A 224 16.60 -9.75 -31.02
C THR A 224 16.64 -11.16 -31.59
N THR A 225 15.47 -11.72 -31.91
CA THR A 225 15.35 -13.02 -32.59
C THR A 225 14.93 -12.82 -34.05
N THR A 226 15.92 -12.65 -34.93
CA THR A 226 15.72 -12.76 -36.37
C THR A 226 15.48 -14.23 -36.73
N THR A 227 14.22 -14.67 -36.72
CA THR A 227 13.82 -15.99 -37.22
C THR A 227 12.98 -15.84 -38.49
N THR A 228 13.50 -16.36 -39.60
CA THR A 228 12.85 -16.37 -40.91
C THR A 228 11.47 -17.03 -40.86
N ALA A 229 10.45 -16.34 -41.36
CA ALA A 229 9.06 -16.78 -41.28
C ALA A 229 8.76 -18.02 -42.15
N GLY A 230 8.41 -19.12 -41.49
CA GLY A 230 7.49 -20.11 -42.04
C GLY A 230 6.08 -19.76 -41.55
N LYS A 231 5.23 -19.21 -42.42
CA LYS A 231 3.87 -18.77 -42.05
C LYS A 231 3.00 -19.98 -41.67
N ALA A 232 2.83 -20.19 -40.36
CA ALA A 232 1.77 -21.05 -39.84
C ALA A 232 0.39 -20.55 -40.34
N PRO A 233 -0.63 -21.42 -40.46
CA PRO A 233 -1.98 -20.96 -40.73
C PRO A 233 -2.42 -19.99 -39.64
N ALA A 234 -2.91 -18.81 -40.03
CA ALA A 234 -3.38 -17.80 -39.09
C ALA A 234 -4.51 -18.37 -38.22
N THR A 235 -4.45 -18.09 -36.92
CA THR A 235 -5.36 -18.66 -35.94
C THR A 235 -6.72 -17.99 -36.06
N THR A 236 -7.74 -18.70 -36.53
CA THR A 236 -9.10 -18.17 -36.70
C THR A 236 -10.09 -18.81 -35.74
N PHE A 237 -11.06 -18.03 -35.29
CA PHE A 237 -12.16 -18.48 -34.44
C PHE A 237 -13.49 -18.13 -35.13
N SER A 238 -14.44 -19.07 -35.12
CA SER A 238 -15.71 -18.91 -35.83
C SER A 238 -16.66 -17.85 -35.26
N ASP A 239 -16.40 -17.38 -34.03
CA ASP A 239 -17.13 -16.33 -33.32
C ASP A 239 -16.34 -15.01 -33.20
N VAL A 240 -15.23 -14.87 -33.94
CA VAL A 240 -14.42 -13.65 -34.01
C VAL A 240 -14.32 -13.18 -35.47
N ASN A 241 -14.75 -11.95 -35.73
CA ASN A 241 -14.69 -11.29 -37.03
C ASN A 241 -14.45 -9.78 -36.86
N GLU A 242 -14.41 -9.02 -37.96
CA GLU A 242 -14.14 -7.57 -37.96
C GLU A 242 -15.16 -6.72 -37.17
N ALA A 243 -16.37 -7.23 -36.92
CA ALA A 243 -17.37 -6.59 -36.06
C ALA A 243 -17.36 -7.09 -34.60
N THR A 244 -16.53 -8.10 -34.28
CA THR A 244 -16.34 -8.58 -32.90
C THR A 244 -15.50 -7.57 -32.14
N LEU A 245 -16.02 -7.11 -31.00
CA LEU A 245 -15.29 -6.19 -30.11
C LEU A 245 -13.97 -6.83 -29.65
N TYR A 246 -12.86 -6.11 -29.85
CA TYR A 246 -11.47 -6.55 -29.62
C TYR A 246 -11.01 -7.73 -30.51
N GLY A 247 -11.61 -7.88 -31.70
CA GLY A 247 -11.33 -9.00 -32.59
C GLY A 247 -9.88 -9.05 -33.10
N GLU A 248 -9.28 -7.89 -33.39
CA GLU A 248 -7.90 -7.81 -33.87
C GLU A 248 -6.90 -8.23 -32.77
N GLU A 249 -7.12 -7.78 -31.54
CA GLU A 249 -6.27 -8.09 -30.38
C GLU A 249 -6.39 -9.55 -29.96
N ILE A 250 -7.58 -10.15 -30.10
CA ILE A 250 -7.78 -11.60 -29.93
C ILE A 250 -6.95 -12.37 -30.96
N LEU A 251 -7.03 -12.02 -32.25
CA LEU A 251 -6.29 -12.73 -33.30
C LEU A 251 -4.77 -12.55 -33.15
N LEU A 252 -4.31 -11.34 -32.81
CA LEU A 252 -2.90 -11.05 -32.51
C LEU A 252 -2.35 -11.93 -31.38
N LEU A 253 -3.03 -11.97 -30.23
CA LEU A 253 -2.56 -12.75 -29.08
C LEU A 253 -2.68 -14.27 -29.30
N ALA A 254 -3.55 -14.71 -30.22
CA ALA A 254 -3.64 -16.11 -30.64
C ALA A 254 -2.47 -16.51 -31.53
N ASP A 255 -2.11 -15.68 -32.52
CA ASP A 255 -0.94 -15.91 -33.38
C ASP A 255 0.39 -15.78 -32.61
N LEU A 256 0.43 -15.01 -31.51
CA LEU A 256 1.54 -15.00 -30.55
C LEU A 256 1.55 -16.21 -29.58
N GLY A 257 0.53 -17.08 -29.61
CA GLY A 257 0.42 -18.25 -28.73
C GLY A 257 0.11 -17.93 -27.25
N ILE A 258 -0.23 -16.68 -26.94
CA ILE A 258 -0.54 -16.20 -25.57
C ILE A 258 -1.92 -16.70 -25.12
N ILE A 259 -2.85 -16.84 -26.07
CA ILE A 259 -4.23 -17.28 -25.83
C ILE A 259 -4.65 -18.46 -26.72
N SER A 260 -5.71 -19.14 -26.32
CA SER A 260 -6.36 -20.18 -27.12
C SER A 260 -7.88 -20.18 -26.94
N GLY A 261 -8.59 -20.71 -27.94
CA GLY A 261 -10.03 -20.96 -27.90
C GLY A 261 -10.40 -22.23 -27.12
N TYR A 262 -11.68 -22.60 -27.11
CA TYR A 262 -12.19 -23.75 -26.34
C TYR A 262 -11.94 -25.13 -27.00
N GLY A 263 -11.17 -25.19 -28.10
CA GLY A 263 -10.88 -26.42 -28.84
C GLY A 263 -12.00 -26.90 -29.78
N ASN A 264 -13.19 -26.29 -29.70
CA ASN A 264 -14.35 -26.49 -30.58
C ASN A 264 -14.38 -25.55 -31.80
N GLY A 265 -13.35 -24.73 -31.99
CA GLY A 265 -13.29 -23.68 -33.04
C GLY A 265 -13.88 -22.32 -32.64
N THR A 266 -14.28 -22.10 -31.38
CA THR A 266 -14.71 -20.79 -30.86
C THR A 266 -13.75 -20.24 -29.80
N PHE A 267 -13.72 -18.92 -29.65
CA PHE A 267 -12.93 -18.19 -28.65
C PHE A 267 -13.74 -17.80 -27.41
N GLY A 268 -15.00 -17.40 -27.57
CA GLY A 268 -15.86 -16.82 -26.53
C GLY A 268 -15.44 -15.42 -26.08
N PRO A 269 -15.46 -14.39 -26.96
CA PRO A 269 -14.97 -13.05 -26.63
C PRO A 269 -15.67 -12.41 -25.42
N THR A 270 -16.97 -12.65 -25.25
CA THR A 270 -17.77 -12.11 -24.15
C THR A 270 -17.75 -12.94 -22.86
N ALA A 271 -17.11 -14.12 -22.86
CA ALA A 271 -17.11 -14.98 -21.68
C ALA A 271 -16.13 -14.49 -20.60
N GLU A 272 -16.51 -14.62 -19.33
CA GLU A 272 -15.76 -14.08 -18.20
C GLU A 272 -14.51 -14.90 -17.85
N VAL A 273 -13.40 -14.23 -17.55
CA VAL A 273 -12.10 -14.86 -17.24
C VAL A 273 -11.95 -15.13 -15.74
N THR A 274 -11.48 -16.33 -15.36
CA THR A 274 -11.09 -16.62 -13.97
C THR A 274 -9.70 -16.05 -13.65
N ARG A 275 -9.46 -15.68 -12.38
CA ARG A 275 -8.19 -15.08 -11.93
C ARG A 275 -6.97 -15.95 -12.28
N GLN A 276 -7.09 -17.27 -12.21
CA GLN A 276 -6.01 -18.20 -12.61
C GLN A 276 -5.77 -18.25 -14.13
N GLN A 277 -6.83 -18.14 -14.95
CA GLN A 277 -6.70 -18.09 -16.41
C GLN A 277 -5.96 -16.82 -16.83
N PHE A 278 -6.34 -15.68 -16.24
CA PHE A 278 -5.67 -14.42 -16.48
C PHE A 278 -4.19 -14.46 -16.04
N ALA A 279 -3.88 -15.05 -14.89
CA ALA A 279 -2.49 -15.22 -14.43
C ALA A 279 -1.62 -16.00 -15.44
N LYS A 280 -2.18 -17.04 -16.09
CA LYS A 280 -1.49 -17.71 -17.21
C LYS A 280 -1.31 -16.78 -18.42
N MET A 281 -2.37 -16.08 -18.84
CA MET A 281 -2.34 -15.22 -20.03
C MET A 281 -1.30 -14.09 -19.90
N ILE A 282 -1.21 -13.40 -18.75
CA ILE A 282 -0.24 -12.32 -18.57
C ILE A 282 1.21 -12.81 -18.47
N VAL A 283 1.45 -13.99 -17.87
CA VAL A 283 2.79 -14.61 -17.81
C VAL A 283 3.27 -15.01 -19.19
N LEU A 284 2.39 -15.55 -20.04
CA LEU A 284 2.71 -15.84 -21.44
C LEU A 284 2.94 -14.55 -22.24
N ALA A 285 2.12 -13.52 -22.04
CA ALA A 285 2.27 -12.22 -22.71
C ALA A 285 3.63 -11.55 -22.43
N LEU A 286 4.13 -11.68 -21.19
CA LEU A 286 5.42 -11.15 -20.76
C LEU A 286 6.61 -12.07 -21.10
N GLY A 287 6.38 -13.25 -21.67
CA GLY A 287 7.43 -14.23 -21.97
C GLY A 287 8.17 -14.74 -20.74
N TYR A 288 7.50 -14.80 -19.58
CA TYR A 288 8.13 -15.21 -18.33
C TYR A 288 8.30 -16.73 -18.25
N GLU A 289 9.51 -17.16 -17.88
CA GLU A 289 9.83 -18.56 -17.59
C GLU A 289 9.04 -19.07 -16.37
N VAL A 290 8.42 -20.24 -16.50
CA VAL A 290 7.61 -20.86 -15.45
C VAL A 290 8.22 -22.19 -15.03
N SER A 291 8.92 -22.20 -13.91
CA SER A 291 9.45 -23.41 -13.31
C SER A 291 8.36 -24.27 -12.65
N PRO A 292 8.48 -25.60 -12.65
CA PRO A 292 7.69 -26.45 -11.76
C PRO A 292 8.00 -26.09 -10.30
N LEU A 293 7.00 -25.64 -9.54
CA LEU A 293 7.18 -25.21 -8.15
C LEU A 293 6.79 -26.28 -7.16
N THR A 294 7.53 -26.33 -6.05
CA THR A 294 7.24 -27.23 -4.92
C THR A 294 6.01 -26.78 -4.12
N ALA A 295 5.64 -25.50 -4.17
CA ALA A 295 4.34 -24.96 -3.72
C ALA A 295 4.11 -23.53 -4.24
N CYS A 296 2.85 -23.13 -4.44
CA CYS A 296 2.47 -21.72 -4.52
C CYS A 296 2.34 -21.14 -3.09
N ALA A 297 2.65 -19.86 -2.88
CA ALA A 297 2.53 -19.23 -1.56
C ALA A 297 1.08 -19.01 -1.12
N PHE A 298 0.13 -18.95 -2.07
CA PHE A 298 -1.30 -18.85 -1.77
C PHE A 298 -1.88 -20.24 -1.47
N ARG A 299 -2.44 -20.42 -0.27
CA ARG A 299 -2.84 -21.73 0.27
C ARG A 299 -4.05 -22.37 -0.43
N ASP A 300 -4.81 -21.57 -1.18
CA ASP A 300 -5.98 -22.00 -1.97
C ASP A 300 -5.66 -22.31 -3.43
N VAL A 301 -4.39 -22.17 -3.83
CA VAL A 301 -3.90 -22.58 -5.14
C VAL A 301 -3.42 -24.02 -5.06
N ALA A 302 -4.11 -24.92 -5.76
CA ALA A 302 -3.78 -26.34 -5.75
C ALA A 302 -2.33 -26.58 -6.21
N SER A 303 -1.56 -27.30 -5.39
CA SER A 303 -0.17 -27.68 -5.68
C SER A 303 -0.05 -28.82 -6.71
N LEU A 304 -1.16 -29.45 -7.09
CA LEU A 304 -1.18 -30.55 -8.04
C LEU A 304 -1.39 -30.05 -9.48
N PRO A 305 -0.62 -30.57 -10.45
CA PRO A 305 -0.66 -30.16 -11.85
C PRO A 305 -1.99 -30.49 -12.55
N ASN A 306 -2.41 -29.64 -13.49
CA ASN A 306 -3.35 -30.03 -14.53
C ASN A 306 -2.66 -31.04 -15.48
N VAL A 307 -3.34 -32.13 -15.84
CA VAL A 307 -2.81 -33.15 -16.77
C VAL A 307 -2.50 -32.62 -18.17
N ALA A 308 -3.19 -31.55 -18.62
CA ALA A 308 -2.95 -30.90 -19.90
C ALA A 308 -1.86 -29.82 -19.85
N ASP A 309 -1.51 -29.34 -18.66
CA ASP A 309 -0.48 -28.33 -18.43
C ASP A 309 0.04 -28.47 -17.00
N PRO A 310 1.20 -29.11 -16.79
CA PRO A 310 1.69 -29.43 -15.46
C PRO A 310 2.19 -28.21 -14.66
N LEU A 311 2.22 -27.02 -15.27
CA LEU A 311 2.56 -25.77 -14.58
C LEU A 311 1.30 -25.02 -14.14
N TYR A 312 0.11 -25.41 -14.63
CA TYR A 312 -1.15 -24.74 -14.35
C TYR A 312 -1.92 -25.37 -13.17
N PRO A 313 -2.47 -24.55 -12.25
CA PRO A 313 -2.42 -23.09 -12.21
C PRO A 313 -1.25 -22.53 -11.39
N ALA A 314 -0.61 -23.36 -10.54
CA ALA A 314 0.29 -22.90 -9.48
C ALA A 314 1.55 -22.16 -9.96
N GLY A 315 2.20 -22.65 -11.03
CA GLY A 315 3.40 -22.05 -11.60
C GLY A 315 3.15 -20.63 -12.09
N TYR A 316 2.12 -20.43 -12.91
CA TYR A 316 1.74 -19.13 -13.46
C TYR A 316 1.32 -18.12 -12.38
N ILE A 317 0.55 -18.54 -11.37
CA ILE A 317 0.13 -17.66 -10.28
C ILE A 317 1.32 -17.22 -9.42
N ALA A 318 2.25 -18.14 -9.14
CA ALA A 318 3.45 -17.83 -8.38
C ALA A 318 4.47 -17.01 -9.18
N ALA A 319 4.56 -17.19 -10.51
CA ALA A 319 5.33 -16.30 -11.38
C ALA A 319 4.76 -14.87 -11.35
N CYS A 320 3.43 -14.71 -11.40
CA CYS A 320 2.78 -13.41 -11.16
C CYS A 320 3.12 -12.82 -9.79
N ALA A 321 3.20 -13.65 -8.74
CA ALA A 321 3.49 -13.17 -7.38
C ALA A 321 4.96 -12.75 -7.23
N ALA A 322 5.89 -13.55 -7.74
CA ALA A 322 7.32 -13.26 -7.73
C ALA A 322 7.67 -11.98 -8.52
N ALA A 323 6.93 -11.70 -9.60
CA ALA A 323 7.05 -10.47 -10.39
C ALA A 323 6.25 -9.28 -9.83
N GLY A 324 5.56 -9.42 -8.70
CA GLY A 324 4.74 -8.35 -8.11
C GLY A 324 3.45 -8.01 -8.87
N ILE A 325 3.12 -8.75 -9.92
CA ILE A 325 1.89 -8.59 -10.74
C ILE A 325 0.65 -8.86 -9.89
N THR A 326 0.68 -9.92 -9.06
CA THR A 326 -0.39 -10.23 -8.11
C THR A 326 0.09 -10.22 -6.65
N VAL A 327 -0.81 -9.86 -5.75
CA VAL A 327 -0.61 -9.88 -4.28
C VAL A 327 -1.66 -10.74 -3.56
N GLY A 328 -2.45 -11.52 -4.32
CA GLY A 328 -3.64 -12.21 -3.81
C GLY A 328 -4.87 -11.30 -3.69
N LYS A 329 -5.95 -11.82 -3.08
CA LYS A 329 -7.04 -11.02 -2.50
C LYS A 329 -6.88 -10.85 -0.98
N THR A 330 -6.20 -11.80 -0.34
CA THR A 330 -5.56 -11.63 0.98
C THR A 330 -4.07 -11.95 0.82
N ALA A 331 -3.28 -11.77 1.88
CA ALA A 331 -1.86 -12.12 1.88
C ALA A 331 -1.58 -13.61 1.55
N ASP A 332 -2.55 -14.50 1.75
CA ASP A 332 -2.41 -15.96 1.63
C ASP A 332 -3.47 -16.64 0.76
N LEU A 333 -4.42 -15.91 0.17
CA LEU A 333 -5.47 -16.43 -0.72
C LEU A 333 -5.48 -15.69 -2.07
N PHE A 334 -5.46 -16.46 -3.16
CA PHE A 334 -5.51 -15.95 -4.52
C PHE A 334 -6.92 -15.93 -5.13
N TYR A 335 -7.80 -16.84 -4.69
CA TYR A 335 -9.12 -17.15 -5.23
C TYR A 335 -9.07 -17.52 -6.73
N PRO A 336 -8.46 -18.66 -7.10
CA PRO A 336 -8.17 -18.99 -8.49
C PRO A 336 -9.41 -19.09 -9.38
N TYR A 337 -10.49 -19.70 -8.89
CA TYR A 337 -11.72 -19.96 -9.67
C TYR A 337 -12.67 -18.77 -9.76
N GLU A 338 -12.48 -17.72 -8.95
CA GLU A 338 -13.29 -16.51 -9.08
C GLU A 338 -13.02 -15.80 -10.41
N LYS A 339 -14.05 -15.10 -10.91
CA LYS A 339 -13.91 -14.21 -12.06
C LYS A 339 -13.11 -12.97 -11.67
N ILE A 340 -12.17 -12.58 -12.53
CA ILE A 340 -11.39 -11.35 -12.32
C ILE A 340 -12.28 -10.14 -12.64
N THR A 341 -12.26 -9.12 -11.78
CA THR A 341 -12.96 -7.85 -12.08
C THR A 341 -12.10 -6.98 -13.00
N ARG A 342 -12.72 -6.04 -13.72
CA ARG A 342 -11.99 -5.06 -14.55
C ARG A 342 -10.95 -4.28 -13.75
N ALA A 343 -11.28 -3.87 -12.52
CA ALA A 343 -10.36 -3.23 -11.58
C ALA A 343 -9.11 -4.08 -11.28
N GLN A 344 -9.30 -5.38 -11.03
CA GLN A 344 -8.20 -6.32 -10.76
C GLN A 344 -7.36 -6.59 -12.01
N LEU A 345 -8.01 -6.78 -13.17
CA LEU A 345 -7.35 -6.90 -14.48
C LEU A 345 -6.44 -5.69 -14.73
N ILE A 346 -7.00 -4.48 -14.72
CA ILE A 346 -6.27 -3.23 -14.93
C ILE A 346 -5.11 -3.09 -13.94
N THR A 347 -5.33 -3.44 -12.68
CA THR A 347 -4.29 -3.38 -11.64
C THR A 347 -3.11 -4.31 -11.92
N MET A 348 -3.39 -5.56 -12.31
CA MET A 348 -2.34 -6.52 -12.62
C MET A 348 -1.58 -6.14 -13.91
N VAL A 349 -2.28 -5.62 -14.92
CA VAL A 349 -1.66 -5.14 -16.18
C VAL A 349 -0.78 -3.90 -15.92
N ALA A 350 -1.24 -2.93 -15.15
CA ALA A 350 -0.46 -1.73 -14.79
C ALA A 350 0.81 -2.09 -13.98
N ARG A 351 0.71 -3.08 -13.08
CA ARG A 351 1.86 -3.61 -12.33
C ARG A 351 2.87 -4.30 -13.24
N ALA A 352 2.40 -5.15 -14.16
CA ALA A 352 3.24 -5.80 -15.16
C ALA A 352 3.99 -4.80 -16.06
N ALA A 353 3.32 -3.72 -16.46
CA ALA A 353 3.92 -2.65 -17.26
C ALA A 353 4.92 -1.78 -16.46
N GLY A 354 4.95 -1.86 -15.12
CA GLY A 354 5.85 -1.07 -14.29
C GLY A 354 5.64 0.44 -14.41
N LEU A 355 4.39 0.88 -14.57
CA LEU A 355 4.07 2.25 -14.94
C LEU A 355 4.53 3.32 -13.93
N ALA A 356 5.02 4.44 -14.46
CA ALA A 356 5.34 5.63 -13.67
C ALA A 356 4.07 6.35 -13.21
N GLU A 357 4.18 7.10 -12.11
CA GLU A 357 3.08 7.96 -11.63
C GLU A 357 2.77 9.10 -12.61
N PRO A 358 1.50 9.26 -13.04
CA PRO A 358 1.10 10.37 -13.89
C PRO A 358 1.27 11.73 -13.21
N PRO A 359 1.55 12.81 -13.97
CA PRO A 359 1.77 14.15 -13.45
C PRO A 359 0.71 14.62 -12.44
N VAL A 360 1.15 15.42 -11.46
CA VAL A 360 0.26 16.07 -10.49
C VAL A 360 -0.78 16.90 -11.25
N GLY A 361 -2.05 16.63 -10.99
CA GLY A 361 -3.18 17.25 -11.69
C GLY A 361 -3.74 16.45 -12.87
N TYR A 362 -3.08 15.38 -13.35
CA TYR A 362 -3.71 14.46 -14.33
C TYR A 362 -4.95 13.80 -13.72
N ARG A 363 -6.09 14.02 -14.39
CA ARG A 363 -7.39 13.41 -14.10
C ARG A 363 -7.73 12.43 -15.23
N PRO A 364 -7.89 11.13 -14.95
CA PRO A 364 -8.41 10.19 -15.94
C PRO A 364 -9.88 10.51 -16.26
N PRO A 365 -10.45 10.00 -17.36
CA PRO A 365 -11.84 10.29 -17.77
C PRO A 365 -12.89 9.53 -16.94
N PHE A 366 -12.53 9.05 -15.75
CA PHE A 366 -13.39 8.29 -14.83
C PHE A 366 -13.15 8.71 -13.38
N ASP A 367 -14.15 8.52 -12.53
CA ASP A 367 -14.09 8.89 -11.12
C ASP A 367 -13.23 7.91 -10.28
N ASN A 368 -12.84 8.36 -9.09
CA ASN A 368 -12.18 7.47 -8.12
C ASN A 368 -13.20 6.45 -7.56
N PHE A 369 -13.06 5.20 -8.00
CA PHE A 369 -13.95 4.10 -7.63
C PHE A 369 -13.44 3.25 -6.45
N ASN A 370 -12.16 3.36 -6.08
CA ASN A 370 -11.50 2.53 -5.04
C ASN A 370 -10.06 2.97 -4.75
N GLU A 371 -9.64 3.15 -3.49
CA GLU A 371 -8.25 3.53 -3.16
C GLU A 371 -7.20 2.51 -3.66
N SER A 372 -7.43 1.21 -3.48
CA SER A 372 -6.45 0.17 -3.82
C SER A 372 -6.24 -0.03 -5.33
N HIS A 373 -7.26 0.23 -6.15
CA HIS A 373 -7.25 -0.02 -7.59
C HIS A 373 -7.21 1.26 -8.46
N TYR A 374 -7.72 2.40 -7.98
CA TYR A 374 -7.79 3.64 -8.76
C TYR A 374 -6.41 4.16 -9.16
N ARG A 375 -5.39 4.05 -8.29
CA ARG A 375 -4.01 4.44 -8.64
C ARG A 375 -3.51 3.73 -9.91
N TRP A 376 -3.74 2.43 -10.02
CA TRP A 376 -3.31 1.59 -11.14
C TRP A 376 -4.13 1.88 -12.38
N ALA A 377 -5.44 2.11 -12.24
CA ALA A 377 -6.29 2.55 -13.33
C ALA A 377 -5.87 3.92 -13.87
N ARG A 378 -5.55 4.89 -12.99
CA ARG A 378 -5.05 6.22 -13.35
C ARG A 378 -3.71 6.15 -14.07
N GLN A 379 -2.78 5.31 -13.59
CA GLN A 379 -1.52 5.02 -14.28
C GLN A 379 -1.79 4.44 -15.68
N ALA A 380 -2.61 3.39 -15.79
CA ALA A 380 -2.95 2.73 -17.05
C ALA A 380 -3.65 3.68 -18.05
N ALA A 381 -4.52 4.56 -17.58
CA ALA A 381 -5.19 5.57 -18.40
C ALA A 381 -4.20 6.60 -18.97
N TYR A 382 -3.25 7.06 -18.15
CA TYR A 382 -2.22 8.01 -18.58
C TYR A 382 -1.21 7.38 -19.56
N ALA A 383 -0.82 6.14 -19.31
CA ALA A 383 0.06 5.37 -20.16
C ALA A 383 -0.63 4.82 -21.43
N GLY A 384 -1.92 5.11 -21.65
CA GLY A 384 -2.64 4.64 -22.84
C GLY A 384 -3.03 3.15 -22.84
N LEU A 385 -2.70 2.37 -21.80
CA LEU A 385 -3.07 0.95 -21.72
C LEU A 385 -4.60 0.69 -21.72
N LEU A 386 -5.41 1.71 -21.41
CA LEU A 386 -6.88 1.64 -21.49
C LEU A 386 -7.44 2.15 -22.83
N ASN A 387 -6.59 2.53 -23.79
CA ASN A 387 -7.05 2.93 -25.12
C ASN A 387 -7.77 1.76 -25.80
N GLY A 388 -8.86 2.07 -26.51
CA GLY A 388 -9.75 1.08 -27.12
C GLY A 388 -10.79 0.45 -26.16
N LEU A 389 -10.63 0.58 -24.83
CA LEU A 389 -11.51 -0.09 -23.87
C LEU A 389 -12.93 0.47 -23.93
N ALA A 390 -13.88 -0.35 -24.38
CA ALA A 390 -15.23 0.10 -24.72
C ALA A 390 -15.99 0.58 -23.48
N GLY A 391 -16.54 1.79 -23.58
CA GLY A 391 -17.30 2.42 -22.50
C GLY A 391 -16.46 2.88 -21.30
N TYR A 392 -15.12 2.81 -21.35
CA TYR A 392 -14.29 3.32 -20.26
C TYR A 392 -14.43 4.85 -20.16
N GLY A 393 -14.72 5.33 -18.95
CA GLY A 393 -15.10 6.72 -18.69
C GLY A 393 -15.94 6.86 -17.43
N ILE A 394 -16.64 8.00 -17.29
CA ILE A 394 -17.59 8.26 -16.19
C ILE A 394 -18.67 7.18 -16.20
N GLY A 395 -18.88 6.53 -15.05
CA GLY A 395 -19.83 5.42 -14.91
C GLY A 395 -19.32 4.07 -15.42
N TYR A 396 -18.03 3.92 -15.74
CA TYR A 396 -17.49 2.61 -16.12
C TYR A 396 -17.52 1.63 -14.93
N GLU A 397 -18.12 0.46 -15.16
CA GLU A 397 -18.35 -0.58 -14.15
C GLU A 397 -17.06 -1.37 -13.87
N PHE A 398 -16.11 -0.76 -13.16
CA PHE A 398 -14.80 -1.34 -12.77
C PHE A 398 -14.93 -2.62 -11.93
N TRP A 399 -16.04 -2.79 -11.22
CA TRP A 399 -16.29 -3.95 -10.35
C TRP A 399 -16.97 -5.12 -11.05
N SER A 400 -17.48 -4.94 -12.28
CA SER A 400 -17.92 -6.05 -13.10
C SER A 400 -16.76 -6.97 -13.47
N THR A 401 -17.10 -8.22 -13.75
CA THR A 401 -16.22 -9.24 -14.28
C THR A 401 -15.66 -8.85 -15.65
N ALA A 402 -14.40 -9.18 -15.91
CA ALA A 402 -13.76 -8.92 -17.19
C ALA A 402 -13.99 -10.09 -18.16
N THR A 403 -14.36 -9.74 -19.39
CA THR A 403 -14.53 -10.63 -20.52
C THR A 403 -13.18 -11.02 -21.13
N ARG A 404 -13.15 -12.13 -21.88
CA ARG A 404 -11.96 -12.59 -22.61
C ARG A 404 -11.46 -11.56 -23.61
N GLY A 405 -12.36 -10.82 -24.27
CA GLY A 405 -12.02 -9.73 -25.18
C GLY A 405 -11.36 -8.54 -24.46
N GLU A 406 -11.91 -8.07 -23.34
CA GLU A 406 -11.30 -6.98 -22.55
C GLU A 406 -9.90 -7.36 -22.02
N VAL A 407 -9.72 -8.64 -21.63
CA VAL A 407 -8.39 -9.16 -21.28
C VAL A 407 -7.45 -9.13 -22.49
N CYS A 408 -7.92 -9.49 -23.68
CA CYS A 408 -7.09 -9.48 -24.89
C CYS A 408 -6.67 -8.06 -25.29
N LEU A 409 -7.57 -7.07 -25.25
CA LEU A 409 -7.21 -5.67 -25.49
C LEU A 409 -6.08 -5.22 -24.57
N LEU A 410 -6.23 -5.40 -23.25
CA LEU A 410 -5.25 -4.90 -22.29
C LEU A 410 -3.92 -5.65 -22.36
N LEU A 411 -3.91 -6.94 -22.74
CA LEU A 411 -2.67 -7.68 -22.97
C LEU A 411 -2.03 -7.32 -24.32
N ALA A 412 -2.79 -7.00 -25.36
CA ALA A 412 -2.25 -6.50 -26.62
C ALA A 412 -1.59 -5.12 -26.43
N ASN A 413 -2.24 -4.21 -25.72
CA ASN A 413 -1.67 -2.92 -25.32
C ASN A 413 -0.39 -3.09 -24.47
N LEU A 414 -0.34 -4.09 -23.58
CA LEU A 414 0.84 -4.41 -22.76
C LEU A 414 2.02 -4.96 -23.58
N VAL A 415 1.76 -5.68 -24.68
CA VAL A 415 2.79 -6.32 -25.53
C VAL A 415 3.24 -5.40 -26.67
N GLY A 416 2.46 -4.36 -27.01
CA GLY A 416 2.80 -3.33 -27.99
C GLY A 416 3.74 -2.22 -27.48
N GLU A 417 4.08 -2.20 -26.19
CA GLU A 417 4.93 -1.21 -25.48
C GLU A 417 6.36 -1.75 -25.15
#